data_AF-A0A1V5K3Y8-F1
#
_entry.id   AF-A0A1V5K3Y8-F1
#
_cell.length_a   1.000
_cell.length_b   1.000
_cell.length_c   1.000
_cell.angle_alpha   90.00
_cell.angle_beta   90.00
_cell.angle_gamma   90.00
#
_symmetry.space_group_name_H-M   'P 1'
#
loop_
_entity.id
_entity.type
_entity.pdbx_description
1 polymer ?
#
loop_
_entity_poly.entity_id
_entity_poly.type
_entity_poly.pdbx_seq_one_letter_code
_entity_poly.pdbx_strand_id
1 'polypeptide(L)'
;MGVHATGYTEPLIAAGHWYRLAVAVQNDHRYDYYIDGVPVLRGAPGEVDGRFSLEPTVLFFADENGEDNPLDVAEIRLFSRALSDAEMAALGGVPLPPSPWPIKPALSISQSNADELLVAIDSTMHAEYGCAYPLTYKITLPPGSANLHACKRYSSWHAYSTLPEKTTGDFFNGIEAVRFDYPNAIAYVSAAFAGDSDSLILKIEHPTEKSMPISFAGICQYYDNREAVVTASADDWAESGDQTWYRSDEAFQITCRQFRRQQTEYHRSPQSAGLLQAWGTRICLHLDRSRQLL
;
A
#
# COMPACT_ATOMS: atom_id res chain seq x y z
N MET A 1 -19.96 10.49 11.99
CA MET A 1 -20.09 9.25 11.18
C MET A 1 -21.55 8.85 11.14
N GLY A 2 -22.02 8.27 10.04
CA GLY A 2 -23.42 7.84 9.88
C GLY A 2 -24.10 8.45 8.67
N VAL A 3 -25.38 8.13 8.47
CA VAL A 3 -26.23 8.66 7.40
C VAL A 3 -27.61 8.95 7.97
N HIS A 4 -28.32 9.96 7.44
CA HIS A 4 -29.63 10.39 7.95
C HIS A 4 -30.59 9.23 8.26
N ALA A 5 -30.61 8.19 7.42
CA ALA A 5 -31.50 7.04 7.59
C ALA A 5 -31.16 6.14 8.80
N THR A 6 -29.90 6.06 9.22
CA THR A 6 -29.45 5.22 10.35
C THR A 6 -29.05 6.05 11.57
N GLY A 7 -28.91 7.37 11.43
CA GLY A 7 -28.48 8.31 12.45
C GLY A 7 -27.02 8.76 12.28
N TYR A 8 -26.64 9.77 13.06
CA TYR A 8 -25.28 10.33 13.08
C TYR A 8 -24.68 10.25 14.49
N THR A 9 -23.38 10.00 14.56
CA THR A 9 -22.59 10.22 15.77
C THR A 9 -22.28 11.71 15.94
N GLU A 10 -22.05 12.12 17.18
CA GLU A 10 -21.28 13.35 17.47
C GLU A 10 -19.83 13.21 16.94
N PRO A 11 -19.06 14.32 16.82
CA PRO A 11 -17.64 14.28 16.52
C PRO A 11 -16.87 13.55 17.63
N LEU A 12 -16.19 12.45 17.30
CA LEU A 12 -15.56 11.54 18.27
C LEU A 12 -14.12 11.13 17.90
N ILE A 13 -13.66 11.44 16.69
CA ILE A 13 -12.34 11.06 16.17
C ILE A 13 -11.53 12.30 15.79
N ALA A 14 -10.21 12.21 15.92
CA ALA A 14 -9.27 13.26 15.57
C ALA A 14 -8.34 12.81 14.43
N ALA A 15 -7.93 13.76 13.58
CA ALA A 15 -6.95 13.51 12.53
C ALA A 15 -5.61 13.07 13.12
N GLY A 16 -4.93 12.13 12.45
CA GLY A 16 -3.61 11.62 12.87
C GLY A 16 -3.65 10.58 13.99
N HIS A 17 -4.83 10.10 14.39
CA HIS A 17 -5.00 9.04 15.37
C HIS A 17 -5.57 7.77 14.73
N TRP A 18 -5.08 6.61 15.19
CA TRP A 18 -5.62 5.31 14.80
C TRP A 18 -6.78 4.94 15.72
N TYR A 19 -7.87 4.48 15.11
CA TYR A 19 -9.06 4.00 15.79
C TYR A 19 -9.47 2.66 15.18
N ARG A 20 -10.10 1.80 15.98
CA ARG A 20 -10.87 0.68 15.45
C ARG A 20 -12.31 1.11 15.28
N LEU A 21 -12.69 1.36 14.02
CA LEU A 21 -14.09 1.50 13.64
C LEU A 21 -14.70 0.12 13.39
N ALA A 22 -15.85 -0.15 13.99
CA ALA A 22 -16.66 -1.33 13.68
C ALA A 22 -18.14 -0.96 13.55
N VAL A 23 -18.84 -1.68 12.67
CA VAL A 23 -20.28 -1.56 12.50
C VAL A 23 -20.91 -2.93 12.66
N ALA A 24 -21.88 -3.07 13.58
CA ALA A 24 -22.65 -4.28 13.78
C ALA A 24 -24.02 -4.12 13.11
N VAL A 25 -24.25 -4.88 12.03
CA VAL A 25 -25.50 -4.82 11.27
C VAL A 25 -26.20 -6.18 11.30
N GLN A 26 -27.45 -6.15 11.74
CA GLN A 26 -28.44 -7.19 11.53
C GLN A 26 -29.71 -6.47 11.11
N ASN A 27 -30.04 -6.49 9.82
CA ASN A 27 -31.27 -5.84 9.33
C ASN A 27 -32.48 -6.36 10.10
N ASP A 28 -33.48 -5.50 10.28
CA ASP A 28 -34.63 -5.58 11.20
C ASP A 28 -34.33 -5.50 12.70
N HIS A 29 -33.07 -5.63 13.13
CA HIS A 29 -32.74 -5.81 14.54
C HIS A 29 -31.72 -4.81 15.09
N ARG A 30 -30.67 -4.51 14.34
CA ARG A 30 -29.48 -3.82 14.86
C ARG A 30 -28.67 -3.09 13.80
N TYR A 31 -28.23 -1.89 14.13
CA TYR A 31 -27.31 -1.10 13.32
C TYR A 31 -26.48 -0.19 14.23
N ASP A 32 -25.35 -0.70 14.73
CA ASP A 32 -24.58 -0.02 15.77
C ASP A 32 -23.15 0.30 15.30
N TYR A 33 -22.65 1.49 15.64
CA TYR A 33 -21.25 1.85 15.44
C TYR A 33 -20.47 1.76 16.74
N TYR A 34 -19.21 1.34 16.62
CA TYR A 34 -18.25 1.25 17.71
C TYR A 34 -16.95 1.93 17.32
N ILE A 35 -16.35 2.61 18.29
CA ILE A 35 -14.97 3.08 18.23
C ILE A 35 -14.22 2.43 19.39
N ASP A 36 -13.12 1.74 19.07
CA ASP A 36 -12.25 1.07 20.03
C ASP A 36 -12.99 0.11 20.98
N GLY A 37 -14.02 -0.55 20.46
CA GLY A 37 -14.87 -1.49 21.19
C GLY A 37 -15.97 -0.83 22.04
N VAL A 38 -16.06 0.50 22.06
CA VAL A 38 -17.10 1.26 22.77
C VAL A 38 -18.22 1.64 21.80
N PRO A 39 -19.50 1.39 22.12
CA PRO A 39 -20.61 1.81 21.27
C PRO A 39 -20.72 3.34 21.23
N VAL A 40 -20.78 3.90 20.03
CA VAL A 40 -20.86 5.36 19.80
C VAL A 40 -22.14 5.80 19.11
N LEU A 41 -22.85 4.88 18.44
CA LEU A 41 -24.18 5.10 17.90
C LEU A 41 -24.98 3.81 17.98
N ARG A 42 -26.22 3.94 18.45
CA ARG A 42 -27.28 2.94 18.28
C ARG A 42 -28.22 3.45 17.20
N GLY A 43 -27.97 3.00 15.98
CA GLY A 43 -28.65 3.48 14.79
C GLY A 43 -29.98 2.77 14.55
N ALA A 44 -30.77 3.34 13.65
CA ALA A 44 -31.99 2.69 13.18
C ALA A 44 -31.64 1.54 12.23
N PRO A 45 -32.08 0.30 12.49
CA PRO A 45 -31.85 -0.81 11.58
C PRO A 45 -32.65 -0.64 10.28
N GLY A 46 -32.04 -1.03 9.16
CA GLY A 46 -32.72 -1.14 7.88
C GLY A 46 -33.62 -2.37 7.82
N GLU A 47 -34.45 -2.45 6.78
CA GLU A 47 -35.27 -3.64 6.50
C GLU A 47 -34.43 -4.78 5.93
N VAL A 48 -34.90 -6.02 6.11
CA VAL A 48 -34.33 -7.19 5.41
C VAL A 48 -34.48 -6.98 3.90
N ASP A 49 -33.42 -7.27 3.16
CA ASP A 49 -33.30 -7.01 1.71
C ASP A 49 -33.48 -5.54 1.29
N GLY A 50 -33.47 -4.61 2.26
CA GLY A 50 -33.51 -3.17 2.02
C GLY A 50 -32.15 -2.59 1.63
N ARG A 51 -32.11 -1.26 1.47
CA ARG A 51 -30.94 -0.48 0.99
C ARG A 51 -29.61 -0.75 1.73
N PHE A 52 -29.65 -1.16 2.99
CA PHE A 52 -28.45 -1.43 3.81
C PHE A 52 -28.14 -2.93 3.95
N SER A 53 -28.80 -3.78 3.16
CA SER A 53 -28.47 -5.19 3.06
C SER A 53 -27.17 -5.41 2.33
N LEU A 54 -26.43 -6.41 2.78
CA LEU A 54 -25.18 -6.77 2.15
C LEU A 54 -25.47 -7.46 0.81
N GLU A 55 -25.09 -6.78 -0.28
CA GLU A 55 -25.08 -7.37 -1.62
C GLU A 55 -23.90 -8.34 -1.79
N PRO A 56 -23.87 -9.18 -2.85
CA PRO A 56 -22.73 -10.03 -3.15
C PRO A 56 -21.41 -9.27 -3.35
N THR A 57 -21.49 -7.96 -3.60
CA THR A 57 -20.34 -7.05 -3.68
C THR A 57 -20.49 -5.97 -2.62
N VAL A 58 -19.42 -5.73 -1.87
CA VAL A 58 -19.32 -4.66 -0.88
C VAL A 58 -18.21 -3.70 -1.29
N LEU A 59 -18.53 -2.41 -1.29
CA LEU A 59 -17.58 -1.35 -1.59
C LEU A 59 -17.08 -0.76 -0.27
N PHE A 60 -15.76 -0.60 -0.15
CA PHE A 60 -15.13 0.08 0.99
C PHE A 60 -14.43 1.33 0.49
N PHE A 61 -14.59 2.45 1.21
CA PHE A 61 -14.00 3.76 0.86
C PHE A 61 -14.41 4.21 -0.56
N ALA A 62 -15.68 3.94 -0.90
CA ALA A 62 -16.29 4.37 -2.13
C ALA A 62 -17.11 5.62 -1.84
N ASP A 63 -16.79 6.68 -2.57
CA ASP A 63 -17.40 7.98 -2.46
C ASP A 63 -17.82 8.44 -3.85
N GLU A 64 -19.10 8.77 -3.99
CA GLU A 64 -19.71 9.26 -5.22
C GLU A 64 -19.86 10.79 -5.28
N ASN A 65 -19.57 11.52 -4.20
CA ASN A 65 -19.87 12.96 -4.09
C ASN A 65 -18.81 13.82 -3.39
N GLY A 66 -17.63 13.28 -3.07
CA GLY A 66 -16.50 14.02 -2.50
C GLY A 66 -16.57 14.20 -0.98
N GLU A 67 -17.33 13.35 -0.29
CA GLU A 67 -17.49 13.38 1.16
C GLU A 67 -16.38 12.60 1.91
N ASP A 68 -15.61 11.76 1.22
CA ASP A 68 -14.48 11.06 1.79
C ASP A 68 -13.26 11.97 1.94
N ASN A 69 -12.59 11.83 3.07
CA ASN A 69 -11.31 12.49 3.34
C ASN A 69 -10.17 11.48 3.23
N PRO A 70 -8.92 11.92 2.98
CA PRO A 70 -7.77 11.02 3.02
C PRO A 70 -7.71 10.25 4.35
N LEU A 71 -7.66 8.93 4.26
CA LEU A 71 -7.63 8.02 5.40
C LEU A 71 -6.60 6.91 5.20
N ASP A 72 -6.03 6.42 6.30
CA ASP A 72 -5.13 5.27 6.31
C ASP A 72 -5.87 4.05 6.88
N VAL A 73 -5.72 2.89 6.24
CA VAL A 73 -6.39 1.64 6.64
C VAL A 73 -5.35 0.58 6.95
N ALA A 74 -5.39 0.07 8.18
CA ALA A 74 -4.52 -1.01 8.61
C ALA A 74 -5.08 -2.39 8.28
N GLU A 75 -6.38 -2.60 8.49
CA GLU A 75 -7.01 -3.91 8.42
C GLU A 75 -8.52 -3.78 8.19
N ILE A 76 -9.10 -4.71 7.44
CA ILE A 76 -10.56 -4.88 7.28
C ILE A 76 -10.92 -6.31 7.68
N ARG A 77 -11.94 -6.46 8.53
CA ARG A 77 -12.52 -7.75 8.90
C ARG A 77 -14.01 -7.76 8.63
N LEU A 78 -14.51 -8.84 8.05
CA LEU A 78 -15.93 -9.07 7.84
C LEU A 78 -16.35 -10.32 8.61
N PHE A 79 -17.51 -10.24 9.27
CA PHE A 79 -18.08 -11.34 10.02
C PHE A 79 -19.43 -11.70 9.39
N SER A 80 -19.77 -12.99 9.35
CA SER A 80 -21.05 -13.48 8.80
C SER A 80 -22.26 -13.18 9.70
N ARG A 81 -22.08 -12.40 10.77
CA ARG A 81 -23.11 -12.00 11.73
C ARG A 81 -22.73 -10.68 12.40
N ALA A 82 -23.74 -10.00 12.97
CA ALA A 82 -23.49 -8.92 13.92
C ALA A 82 -22.80 -9.48 15.18
N LEU A 83 -21.61 -8.97 15.51
CA LEU A 83 -20.96 -9.28 16.79
C LEU A 83 -21.69 -8.60 17.94
N SER A 84 -21.84 -9.28 19.07
CA SER A 84 -22.43 -8.72 20.29
C SER A 84 -21.60 -7.57 20.87
N ASP A 85 -22.18 -6.77 21.77
CA ASP A 85 -21.46 -5.71 22.49
C ASP A 85 -20.22 -6.24 23.22
N ALA A 86 -20.32 -7.42 23.83
CA ALA A 86 -19.19 -8.04 24.53
C ALA A 86 -18.06 -8.44 23.57
N GLU A 87 -18.41 -8.95 22.39
CA GLU A 87 -17.43 -9.30 21.35
C GLU A 87 -16.79 -8.05 20.74
N MET A 88 -17.56 -6.99 20.51
CA MET A 88 -17.01 -5.70 20.07
C MET A 88 -16.07 -5.10 21.11
N ALA A 89 -16.45 -5.13 22.39
CA ALA A 89 -15.57 -4.70 23.48
C ALA A 89 -14.31 -5.56 23.58
N ALA A 90 -14.40 -6.86 23.34
CA ALA A 90 -13.26 -7.78 23.35
C ALA A 90 -12.30 -7.57 22.18
N LEU A 91 -12.78 -7.06 21.03
CA LEU A 91 -11.89 -6.56 19.99
C LEU A 91 -11.06 -5.40 20.58
N GLY A 92 -11.72 -4.44 21.22
CA GLY A 92 -11.09 -3.28 21.86
C GLY A 92 -10.54 -2.26 20.85
N GLY A 93 -9.66 -1.39 21.32
CA GLY A 93 -8.99 -0.39 20.49
C GLY A 93 -7.89 -0.94 19.60
N VAL A 94 -7.30 -0.08 18.79
CA VAL A 94 -6.04 -0.38 18.13
C VAL A 94 -5.00 -0.62 19.22
N PRO A 95 -4.38 -1.81 19.32
CA PRO A 95 -3.22 -1.97 20.18
C PRO A 95 -2.14 -1.09 19.58
N LEU A 96 -1.97 0.11 20.13
CA LEU A 96 -0.86 0.98 19.77
C LEU A 96 0.40 0.18 20.12
N PRO A 97 1.26 -0.15 19.15
CA PRO A 97 2.57 -0.60 19.52
C PRO A 97 3.25 0.59 20.20
N PRO A 98 4.19 0.37 21.13
CA PRO A 98 4.77 1.46 21.91
C PRO A 98 5.26 2.58 20.98
N SER A 99 4.84 3.81 21.30
CA SER A 99 5.26 5.04 20.63
C SER A 99 6.79 5.07 20.45
N PRO A 100 7.32 5.60 19.33
CA PRO A 100 6.62 6.43 18.33
C PRO A 100 6.10 5.68 17.10
N TRP A 101 4.87 6.01 16.71
CA TRP A 101 4.24 5.59 15.45
C TRP A 101 3.96 6.78 14.51
N PRO A 102 3.99 6.59 13.17
CA PRO A 102 4.33 5.34 12.49
C PRO A 102 5.76 4.91 12.83
N ILE A 103 5.98 3.62 13.12
CA ILE A 103 7.34 3.11 13.23
C ILE A 103 7.94 3.40 11.87
N LYS A 104 8.86 4.35 11.87
CA LYS A 104 9.66 4.69 10.72
C LYS A 104 10.83 3.72 10.79
N PRO A 105 10.94 2.70 9.92
CA PRO A 105 12.16 1.95 9.87
C PRO A 105 13.36 2.87 9.84
N ALA A 106 14.23 2.60 10.79
CA ALA A 106 15.46 3.32 11.00
C ALA A 106 16.34 2.98 9.81
N LEU A 107 16.17 3.75 8.75
CA LEU A 107 17.02 3.71 7.59
C LEU A 107 18.26 4.53 7.90
N SER A 108 19.42 3.92 7.70
CA SER A 108 20.69 4.62 7.66
C SER A 108 21.10 4.78 6.20
N ILE A 109 21.46 6.01 5.83
CA ILE A 109 21.94 6.34 4.49
C ILE A 109 23.38 6.76 4.62
N SER A 110 24.26 6.14 3.84
CA SER A 110 25.68 6.48 3.79
C SER A 110 26.18 6.40 2.36
N GLN A 111 27.13 7.27 2.00
CA GLN A 111 27.85 7.18 0.74
C GLN A 111 29.29 6.81 1.08
N SER A 112 29.65 5.54 0.84
CA SER A 112 30.97 4.99 1.16
C SER A 112 32.07 5.60 0.27
N ASN A 113 31.68 6.07 -0.92
CA ASN A 113 32.49 6.82 -1.87
C ASN A 113 31.55 7.73 -2.71
N ALA A 114 32.10 8.50 -3.64
CA ALA A 114 31.30 9.43 -4.45
C ALA A 114 30.27 8.75 -5.36
N ASP A 115 30.34 7.44 -5.53
CA ASP A 115 29.69 6.72 -6.61
C ASP A 115 28.67 5.65 -6.15
N GLU A 116 28.74 5.26 -4.87
CA GLU A 116 27.86 4.26 -4.27
C GLU A 116 27.05 4.86 -3.12
N LEU A 117 25.76 4.49 -3.08
CA LEU A 117 24.84 4.82 -2.00
C LEU A 117 24.48 3.53 -1.24
N LEU A 118 24.89 3.44 0.01
CA LEU A 118 24.49 2.37 0.93
C LEU A 118 23.27 2.83 1.75
N VAL A 119 22.21 2.06 1.63
CA VAL A 119 20.99 2.14 2.43
C VAL A 119 20.96 0.90 3.31
N ALA A 120 20.89 1.08 4.62
CA ALA A 120 20.73 -0.01 5.57
C ALA A 120 19.46 0.16 6.38
N ILE A 121 18.81 -0.96 6.72
CA ILE A 121 17.61 -1.02 7.55
C ILE A 121 17.94 -1.72 8.86
N ASP A 122 17.24 -1.35 9.93
CA ASP A 122 17.28 -2.10 11.18
C ASP A 122 16.82 -3.55 10.98
N SER A 123 17.63 -4.51 11.43
CA SER A 123 17.40 -5.94 11.19
C SER A 123 16.14 -6.47 11.87
N THR A 124 15.76 -5.93 13.03
CA THR A 124 14.54 -6.34 13.73
C THR A 124 13.33 -5.91 12.94
N MET A 125 13.31 -4.65 12.47
CA MET A 125 12.23 -4.15 11.63
C MET A 125 12.16 -4.84 10.28
N HIS A 126 13.30 -5.17 9.69
CA HIS A 126 13.30 -5.89 8.42
C HIS A 126 12.73 -7.31 8.58
N ALA A 127 13.11 -8.01 9.64
CA ALA A 127 12.57 -9.33 9.96
C ALA A 127 11.06 -9.29 10.28
N GLU A 128 10.57 -8.23 10.93
CA GLU A 128 9.17 -8.11 11.33
C GLU A 128 8.26 -7.68 10.16
N TYR A 129 8.70 -6.74 9.32
CA TYR A 129 7.84 -6.09 8.31
C TYR A 129 8.20 -6.46 6.87
N GLY A 130 9.30 -7.18 6.64
CA GLY A 130 9.75 -7.67 5.33
C GLY A 130 10.25 -6.61 4.34
N CYS A 131 9.83 -5.35 4.49
CA CYS A 131 10.27 -4.16 3.71
C CYS A 131 10.54 -4.42 2.21
N ALA A 132 9.75 -5.30 1.60
CA ALA A 132 9.94 -5.79 0.24
C ALA A 132 9.42 -4.83 -0.83
N TYR A 133 8.60 -3.84 -0.44
CA TYR A 133 8.11 -2.83 -1.38
C TYR A 133 9.22 -1.81 -1.70
N PRO A 134 9.52 -1.53 -2.98
CA PRO A 134 10.62 -0.64 -3.35
C PRO A 134 10.41 0.79 -2.88
N LEU A 135 11.40 1.33 -2.15
CA LEU A 135 11.47 2.76 -1.87
C LEU A 135 12.10 3.48 -3.05
N THR A 136 11.63 4.70 -3.33
CA THR A 136 12.18 5.51 -4.42
C THR A 136 13.19 6.51 -3.89
N TYR A 137 14.46 6.29 -4.20
CA TYR A 137 15.58 7.15 -3.86
C TYR A 137 15.78 8.20 -4.95
N LYS A 138 15.75 9.47 -4.56
CA LYS A 138 16.07 10.60 -5.44
C LYS A 138 17.58 10.82 -5.41
N ILE A 139 18.22 10.65 -6.56
CA ILE A 139 19.66 10.75 -6.72
C ILE A 139 19.98 11.85 -7.72
N THR A 140 20.83 12.81 -7.33
CA THR A 140 21.35 13.84 -8.21
C THR A 140 22.52 13.30 -9.02
N LEU A 141 22.51 13.59 -10.31
CA LEU A 141 23.48 13.18 -11.32
C LEU A 141 24.38 14.36 -11.71
N PRO A 142 25.56 14.10 -12.30
CA PRO A 142 26.34 15.14 -12.95
C PRO A 142 25.54 15.75 -14.13
N PRO A 143 25.44 17.09 -14.24
CA PRO A 143 24.74 17.73 -15.35
C PRO A 143 25.31 17.31 -16.72
N GLY A 144 24.44 17.13 -17.71
CA GLY A 144 24.83 16.68 -19.05
C GLY A 144 25.10 15.18 -19.17
N SER A 145 24.86 14.39 -18.11
CA SER A 145 24.86 12.94 -18.20
C SER A 145 23.78 12.43 -19.16
N ALA A 146 24.05 11.33 -19.83
CA ALA A 146 23.11 10.65 -20.72
C ALA A 146 23.46 9.16 -20.81
N ASN A 147 22.49 8.36 -21.24
CA ASN A 147 22.67 6.92 -21.50
C ASN A 147 23.29 6.22 -20.30
N LEU A 148 22.70 6.37 -19.12
CA LEU A 148 23.14 5.75 -17.87
C LEU A 148 22.29 4.53 -17.55
N HIS A 149 22.81 3.65 -16.70
CA HIS A 149 22.05 2.56 -16.10
C HIS A 149 22.22 2.57 -14.57
N ALA A 150 21.16 2.20 -13.85
CA ALA A 150 21.21 2.07 -12.40
C ALA A 150 21.39 0.61 -12.01
N CYS A 151 22.22 0.37 -11.02
CA CYS A 151 22.58 -0.95 -10.53
C CYS A 151 22.33 -1.04 -9.03
N LYS A 152 21.99 -2.24 -8.56
CA LYS A 152 21.89 -2.55 -7.14
C LYS A 152 22.58 -3.86 -6.75
N ARG A 153 22.98 -3.96 -5.49
CA ARG A 153 23.44 -5.20 -4.83
C ARG A 153 23.14 -5.12 -3.34
N TYR A 154 23.29 -6.24 -2.62
CA TYR A 154 22.98 -6.30 -1.18
C TYR A 154 24.20 -6.45 -0.28
N SER A 155 25.36 -6.84 -0.83
CA SER A 155 26.62 -6.97 -0.09
C SER A 155 27.82 -6.79 -1.01
N SER A 156 29.04 -6.72 -0.46
CA SER A 156 30.31 -6.72 -1.22
C SER A 156 30.57 -7.99 -2.02
N TRP A 157 29.88 -9.08 -1.68
CA TRP A 157 30.07 -10.38 -2.31
C TRP A 157 29.04 -10.65 -3.41
N HIS A 158 27.96 -9.88 -3.44
CA HIS A 158 26.95 -9.95 -4.49
C HIS A 158 27.36 -9.11 -5.70
N ALA A 159 27.22 -9.71 -6.89
CA ALA A 159 27.35 -8.98 -8.14
C ALA A 159 26.25 -7.92 -8.25
N TYR A 160 26.55 -6.84 -8.97
CA TYR A 160 25.55 -5.84 -9.31
C TYR A 160 24.52 -6.43 -10.29
N SER A 161 23.26 -6.07 -10.05
CA SER A 161 22.15 -6.32 -10.96
C SER A 161 21.63 -4.98 -11.49
N THR A 162 21.41 -4.90 -12.80
CA THR A 162 20.90 -3.68 -13.44
C THR A 162 19.39 -3.58 -13.24
N LEU A 163 18.93 -2.41 -12.84
CA LEU A 163 17.51 -2.09 -12.73
C LEU A 163 16.95 -1.76 -14.11
N PRO A 164 15.73 -2.23 -14.45
CA PRO A 164 15.10 -1.88 -15.71
C PRO A 164 14.81 -0.38 -15.74
N GLU A 165 15.14 0.27 -16.86
CA GLU A 165 14.80 1.67 -17.08
C GLU A 165 13.32 1.82 -17.48
N LYS A 166 12.70 2.87 -16.94
CA LYS A 166 11.35 3.34 -17.26
C LYS A 166 11.38 4.81 -17.60
N THR A 167 10.38 5.25 -18.33
CA THR A 167 10.18 6.62 -18.80
C THR A 167 8.98 7.26 -18.12
N THR A 168 8.84 8.58 -18.27
CA THR A 168 7.66 9.32 -17.80
C THR A 168 6.36 8.87 -18.47
N GLY A 169 6.44 8.27 -19.67
CA GLY A 169 5.28 7.73 -20.38
C GLY A 169 4.88 6.32 -19.93
N ASP A 170 5.74 5.60 -19.23
CA ASP A 170 5.44 4.25 -18.78
C ASP A 170 4.50 4.25 -17.57
N PHE A 171 3.55 3.31 -17.58
CA PHE A 171 2.69 3.00 -16.44
C PHE A 171 3.26 1.82 -15.66
N PHE A 172 3.75 2.07 -14.44
CA PHE A 172 4.32 1.04 -13.56
C PHE A 172 4.20 1.47 -12.09
N ASN A 173 4.10 0.49 -11.20
CA ASN A 173 4.11 0.71 -9.76
C ASN A 173 4.63 -0.54 -9.02
N GLY A 174 5.24 -0.35 -7.86
CA GLY A 174 5.69 -1.44 -6.98
C GLY A 174 6.81 -2.31 -7.51
N ILE A 175 7.35 -2.02 -8.69
CA ILE A 175 8.47 -2.76 -9.27
C ILE A 175 9.80 -2.08 -8.92
N GLU A 176 10.88 -2.82 -9.04
CA GLU A 176 12.21 -2.23 -9.01
C GLU A 176 12.56 -1.71 -10.39
N ALA A 177 12.92 -0.43 -10.47
CA ALA A 177 13.16 0.26 -11.73
C ALA A 177 13.93 1.55 -11.48
N VAL A 178 14.46 2.14 -12.55
CA VAL A 178 14.97 3.50 -12.55
C VAL A 178 14.26 4.34 -13.59
N ARG A 179 13.99 5.60 -13.27
CA ARG A 179 13.65 6.63 -14.25
C ARG A 179 14.66 7.76 -14.20
N PHE A 180 15.28 8.03 -15.35
CA PHE A 180 16.19 9.16 -15.49
C PHE A 180 15.44 10.40 -15.99
N ASP A 181 15.60 11.49 -15.27
CA ASP A 181 15.22 12.84 -15.67
C ASP A 181 16.51 13.62 -15.97
N TYR A 182 17.10 13.31 -17.14
CA TYR A 182 18.35 13.92 -17.60
C TYR A 182 18.28 15.46 -17.67
N PRO A 183 17.18 16.10 -18.15
CA PRO A 183 17.07 17.55 -18.14
C PRO A 183 17.28 18.19 -16.77
N ASN A 184 16.79 17.54 -15.69
CA ASN A 184 16.96 18.02 -14.32
C ASN A 184 18.14 17.38 -13.58
N ALA A 185 18.92 16.52 -14.26
CA ALA A 185 20.01 15.74 -13.68
C ALA A 185 19.58 14.93 -12.44
N ILE A 186 18.42 14.27 -12.50
CA ILE A 186 17.89 13.42 -11.42
C ILE A 186 17.70 11.99 -11.92
N ALA A 187 18.00 11.01 -11.07
CA ALA A 187 17.52 9.64 -11.19
C ALA A 187 16.55 9.34 -10.04
N TYR A 188 15.41 8.76 -10.40
CA TYR A 188 14.45 8.18 -9.46
C TYR A 188 14.65 6.68 -9.45
N VAL A 189 15.32 6.17 -8.42
CA VAL A 189 15.71 4.76 -8.31
C VAL A 189 14.77 4.07 -7.32
N SER A 190 13.87 3.24 -7.82
CA SER A 190 12.99 2.40 -6.99
C SER A 190 13.65 1.04 -6.76
N ALA A 191 14.03 0.77 -5.50
CA ALA A 191 14.70 -0.47 -5.14
C ALA A 191 14.28 -0.96 -3.74
N ALA A 192 14.20 -2.27 -3.59
CA ALA A 192 13.82 -2.96 -2.36
C ALA A 192 15.01 -3.64 -1.69
N PHE A 193 14.87 -3.96 -0.39
CA PHE A 193 15.78 -4.86 0.30
C PHE A 193 15.53 -6.30 -0.14
N ALA A 194 16.57 -7.14 -0.16
CA ALA A 194 16.37 -8.59 -0.27
C ALA A 194 15.90 -9.13 1.07
N GLY A 195 15.02 -10.14 1.07
CA GLY A 195 14.47 -10.69 2.33
C GLY A 195 15.50 -11.31 3.30
N ASP A 196 16.74 -11.51 2.86
CA ASP A 196 17.87 -11.99 3.68
C ASP A 196 19.00 -10.95 3.85
N SER A 197 18.76 -9.68 3.49
CA SER A 197 19.78 -8.65 3.61
C SER A 197 19.24 -7.31 4.08
N ASP A 198 19.80 -6.85 5.19
CA ASP A 198 19.50 -5.54 5.78
C ASP A 198 20.23 -4.38 5.08
N SER A 199 20.82 -4.62 3.91
CA SER A 199 21.62 -3.66 3.16
C SER A 199 21.23 -3.65 1.69
N LEU A 200 21.16 -2.44 1.13
CA LEU A 200 20.92 -2.16 -0.27
C LEU A 200 21.97 -1.14 -0.72
N ILE A 201 22.75 -1.49 -1.74
CA ILE A 201 23.80 -0.65 -2.30
C ILE A 201 23.40 -0.31 -3.72
N LEU A 202 23.25 0.99 -3.98
CA LEU A 202 22.87 1.55 -5.28
C LEU A 202 24.06 2.24 -5.93
N LYS A 203 24.13 2.13 -7.25
CA LYS A 203 25.18 2.72 -8.08
C LYS A 203 24.59 3.14 -9.42
N ILE A 204 25.17 4.16 -10.03
CA ILE A 204 24.83 4.58 -11.40
C ILE A 204 26.09 4.52 -12.25
N GLU A 205 25.94 3.98 -13.45
CA GLU A 205 27.04 3.69 -14.36
C GLU A 205 26.72 4.16 -15.77
N HIS A 206 27.78 4.48 -16.50
CA HIS A 206 27.73 4.59 -17.95
C HIS A 206 27.92 3.18 -18.57
N PRO A 207 27.36 2.88 -19.77
CA PRO A 207 27.45 1.59 -20.45
C PRO A 207 28.87 1.06 -20.71
N THR A 208 29.87 1.93 -20.58
CA THR A 208 31.29 1.52 -20.55
C THR A 208 31.72 1.00 -19.17
N GLU A 209 30.78 0.57 -18.32
CA GLU A 209 30.95 0.15 -16.92
C GLU A 209 31.68 1.18 -16.05
N LYS A 210 31.63 2.45 -16.46
CA LYS A 210 32.25 3.54 -15.71
C LYS A 210 31.25 4.06 -14.69
N SER A 211 31.62 3.88 -13.44
CA SER A 211 30.94 4.45 -12.29
C SER A 211 30.79 5.97 -12.38
N MET A 212 29.61 6.49 -12.03
CA MET A 212 29.31 7.91 -12.04
C MET A 212 29.23 8.45 -10.60
N PRO A 213 29.77 9.65 -10.33
CA PRO A 213 29.56 10.28 -9.03
C PRO A 213 28.09 10.67 -8.87
N ILE A 214 27.52 10.34 -7.73
CA ILE A 214 26.11 10.55 -7.38
C ILE A 214 25.97 11.26 -6.04
N SER A 215 24.89 12.01 -5.87
CA SER A 215 24.56 12.63 -4.59
C SER A 215 23.14 12.28 -4.17
N PHE A 216 22.99 11.78 -2.95
CA PHE A 216 21.67 11.45 -2.41
C PHE A 216 20.89 12.73 -2.08
N ALA A 217 19.72 12.89 -2.71
CA ALA A 217 18.86 14.06 -2.51
C ALA A 217 17.69 13.79 -1.55
N GLY A 218 17.34 12.52 -1.32
CA GLY A 218 16.27 12.14 -0.39
C GLY A 218 15.52 10.88 -0.81
N ILE A 219 14.59 10.44 0.04
CA ILE A 219 13.59 9.41 -0.31
C ILE A 219 12.34 10.16 -0.77
N CYS A 220 11.78 9.78 -1.90
CA CYS A 220 10.58 10.39 -2.44
C CYS A 220 9.38 10.05 -1.56
N GLN A 221 8.46 11.01 -1.40
CA GLN A 221 7.22 10.79 -0.64
C GLN A 221 6.32 9.75 -1.31
N TYR A 222 6.34 9.70 -2.64
CA TYR A 222 5.57 8.79 -3.46
C TYR A 222 6.47 7.95 -4.36
N TYR A 223 6.01 6.75 -4.75
CA TYR A 223 6.72 5.88 -5.69
C TYR A 223 7.00 6.60 -7.01
N ASP A 224 8.22 6.47 -7.53
CA ASP A 224 8.74 7.19 -8.71
C ASP A 224 8.60 8.73 -8.62
N ASN A 225 8.40 9.30 -7.42
CA ASN A 225 8.09 10.72 -7.22
C ASN A 225 6.93 11.24 -8.10
N ARG A 226 6.05 10.34 -8.52
CA ARG A 226 4.78 10.72 -9.13
C ARG A 226 3.79 10.79 -7.99
N GLU A 227 2.93 11.80 -7.98
CA GLU A 227 1.68 11.76 -7.20
C GLU A 227 0.73 10.73 -7.82
N ALA A 228 1.20 9.48 -7.94
CA ALA A 228 0.49 8.39 -8.56
C ALA A 228 -0.22 7.61 -7.46
N VAL A 229 -1.54 7.59 -7.56
CA VAL A 229 -2.39 6.62 -6.91
C VAL A 229 -2.57 5.49 -7.91
N VAL A 230 -2.26 4.24 -7.53
CA VAL A 230 -2.75 3.11 -8.32
C VAL A 230 -4.25 3.04 -8.12
N THR A 231 -4.97 3.46 -9.14
CA THR A 231 -6.41 3.27 -9.23
C THR A 231 -6.63 2.03 -10.09
N ALA A 232 -7.20 0.98 -9.51
CA ALA A 232 -7.71 -0.14 -10.27
C ALA A 232 -9.23 0.05 -10.38
N SER A 233 -9.74 0.28 -11.58
CA SER A 233 -11.17 0.22 -11.88
C SER A 233 -11.45 -1.05 -12.68
N ALA A 234 -12.50 -1.78 -12.30
CA ALA A 234 -12.99 -2.94 -13.02
C ALA A 234 -14.44 -2.63 -13.43
N ASP A 235 -14.64 -2.50 -14.73
CA ASP A 235 -15.94 -2.28 -15.36
C ASP A 235 -16.39 -3.60 -16.02
N ASP A 236 -17.65 -3.99 -15.83
CA ASP A 236 -18.29 -5.16 -16.44
C ASP A 236 -17.51 -6.49 -16.43
N TRP A 237 -17.10 -6.94 -15.24
CA TRP A 237 -16.39 -8.22 -15.09
C TRP A 237 -17.27 -9.48 -15.27
N ALA A 238 -18.34 -9.39 -16.07
CA ALA A 238 -19.24 -10.49 -16.37
C ALA A 238 -19.91 -10.32 -17.75
N GLU A 239 -19.15 -10.16 -18.83
CA GLU A 239 -19.72 -10.34 -20.18
C GLU A 239 -18.90 -11.31 -21.03
N SER A 240 -19.32 -12.59 -21.02
CA SER A 240 -19.78 -13.26 -22.24
C SER A 240 -19.98 -14.75 -21.95
N GLY A 241 -21.24 -15.18 -21.81
CA GLY A 241 -21.79 -16.48 -22.24
C GLY A 241 -21.23 -17.83 -21.76
N ASP A 242 -19.99 -17.90 -21.27
CA ASP A 242 -19.37 -19.13 -20.79
C ASP A 242 -19.11 -19.01 -19.29
N GLN A 243 -19.90 -19.77 -18.54
CA GLN A 243 -20.00 -19.66 -17.09
C GLN A 243 -18.92 -20.46 -16.32
N THR A 244 -17.85 -20.85 -17.00
CA THR A 244 -16.84 -21.75 -16.45
C THR A 244 -15.61 -21.05 -15.86
N TRP A 245 -15.40 -19.76 -16.14
CA TRP A 245 -14.19 -19.03 -15.71
C TRP A 245 -14.32 -18.24 -14.40
N TYR A 246 -15.53 -17.97 -13.91
CA TYR A 246 -15.75 -17.18 -12.67
C TYR A 246 -15.84 -18.02 -11.39
N ARG A 247 -15.71 -19.35 -11.47
CA ARG A 247 -15.75 -20.22 -10.28
C ARG A 247 -14.49 -20.16 -9.42
N SER A 248 -13.46 -19.47 -9.88
CA SER A 248 -12.34 -19.06 -9.06
C SER A 248 -12.36 -17.54 -9.03
N ASP A 249 -12.32 -16.97 -7.82
CA ASP A 249 -11.98 -15.58 -7.46
C ASP A 249 -10.63 -15.10 -8.06
N GLU A 250 -10.18 -15.69 -9.16
CA GLU A 250 -8.80 -15.69 -9.58
C GLU A 250 -8.40 -14.34 -10.11
N ALA A 251 -9.27 -13.53 -10.68
CA ALA A 251 -8.88 -12.25 -11.27
C ALA A 251 -8.68 -11.15 -10.21
N PHE A 252 -9.60 -10.99 -9.25
CA PHE A 252 -9.38 -10.14 -8.06
C PHE A 252 -8.25 -10.69 -7.19
N GLN A 253 -8.22 -12.02 -6.94
CA GLN A 253 -7.09 -12.62 -6.25
C GLN A 253 -5.80 -12.53 -7.07
N ILE A 254 -5.81 -12.47 -8.40
CA ILE A 254 -4.63 -12.25 -9.26
C ILE A 254 -4.21 -10.81 -9.08
N THR A 255 -5.09 -9.83 -9.14
CA THR A 255 -4.78 -8.42 -8.87
C THR A 255 -4.19 -8.26 -7.46
N CYS A 256 -4.86 -8.77 -6.43
CA CYS A 256 -4.35 -8.85 -5.07
C CYS A 256 -3.08 -9.71 -4.94
N ARG A 257 -2.91 -10.77 -5.74
CA ARG A 257 -1.66 -11.58 -5.81
C ARG A 257 -0.57 -10.92 -6.63
N GLN A 258 -0.84 -9.98 -7.52
CA GLN A 258 0.18 -9.19 -8.19
C GLN A 258 0.68 -8.13 -7.20
N PHE A 259 -0.22 -7.55 -6.40
CA PHE A 259 0.13 -6.76 -5.22
C PHE A 259 0.87 -7.59 -4.14
N ARG A 260 0.49 -8.86 -3.92
CA ARG A 260 1.07 -9.76 -2.90
C ARG A 260 2.30 -10.56 -3.35
N ARG A 261 2.41 -11.01 -4.60
CA ARG A 261 3.59 -11.75 -5.14
C ARG A 261 4.83 -10.89 -5.09
N GLN A 262 4.69 -9.57 -5.30
CA GLN A 262 5.75 -8.61 -5.04
C GLN A 262 6.19 -8.55 -3.56
N GLN A 263 5.40 -9.10 -2.63
CA GLN A 263 5.74 -9.25 -1.21
C GLN A 263 6.10 -10.70 -0.78
N THR A 264 5.81 -11.75 -1.56
CA THR A 264 5.89 -13.16 -1.08
C THR A 264 6.76 -14.13 -1.87
N GLU A 265 7.42 -13.75 -2.96
CA GLU A 265 8.32 -14.69 -3.67
C GLU A 265 9.65 -15.03 -2.95
N TYR A 266 9.85 -14.63 -1.68
CA TYR A 266 11.03 -15.00 -0.88
C TYR A 266 10.81 -16.03 0.24
N HIS A 267 9.63 -16.67 0.37
CA HIS A 267 9.40 -17.66 1.44
C HIS A 267 9.19 -19.08 0.92
N ARG A 268 10.30 -19.78 0.69
CA ARG A 268 10.41 -21.21 1.02
C ARG A 268 11.04 -21.39 2.40
N SER A 269 10.25 -21.07 3.44
CA SER A 269 10.45 -21.60 4.80
C SER A 269 9.15 -21.40 5.59
N PRO A 270 8.47 -22.47 6.06
CA PRO A 270 7.18 -22.36 6.73
C PRO A 270 7.40 -22.16 8.23
N GLN A 271 7.55 -20.92 8.70
CA GLN A 271 7.42 -20.57 10.13
C GLN A 271 7.45 -19.04 10.35
N SER A 272 6.35 -18.36 10.02
CA SER A 272 5.83 -17.13 10.68
C SER A 272 4.84 -16.42 9.74
N ALA A 273 3.55 -16.69 9.94
CA ALA A 273 2.49 -15.89 9.36
C ALA A 273 2.17 -14.77 10.36
N GLY A 274 2.71 -13.57 10.13
CA GLY A 274 2.46 -12.39 10.95
C GLY A 274 2.60 -11.11 10.12
N LEU A 275 1.54 -10.29 10.13
CA LEU A 275 1.49 -8.85 9.86
C LEU A 275 2.38 -8.28 8.73
N LEU A 276 1.79 -8.04 7.56
CA LEU A 276 2.34 -7.17 6.52
C LEU A 276 1.79 -5.75 6.71
N GLN A 277 2.60 -4.84 7.26
CA GLN A 277 2.41 -3.39 7.15
C GLN A 277 3.75 -2.77 6.73
N ALA A 278 3.77 -2.15 5.55
CA ALA A 278 4.93 -1.43 5.07
C ALA A 278 4.51 -0.29 4.12
N TRP A 279 4.67 0.94 4.62
CA TRP A 279 5.00 2.17 3.90
C TRP A 279 4.13 2.63 2.71
N GLY A 280 3.38 3.71 2.96
CA GLY A 280 3.48 4.93 2.15
C GLY A 280 2.99 4.88 0.69
N THR A 281 2.13 3.94 0.32
CA THR A 281 1.30 4.09 -0.89
C THR A 281 -0.12 4.38 -0.42
N ARG A 282 -0.65 5.57 -0.74
CA ARG A 282 -2.09 5.82 -0.63
C ARG A 282 -2.79 4.92 -1.63
N ILE A 283 -3.46 3.88 -1.12
CA ILE A 283 -4.35 3.05 -1.92
C ILE A 283 -5.71 3.74 -1.90
N CYS A 284 -6.05 4.43 -2.99
CA CYS A 284 -7.42 4.91 -3.20
C CYS A 284 -8.07 3.94 -4.18
N LEU A 285 -9.09 3.23 -3.72
CA LEU A 285 -9.92 2.38 -4.57
C LEU A 285 -11.05 3.27 -5.08
N HIS A 286 -11.10 3.53 -6.38
CA HIS A 286 -12.20 4.27 -7.01
C HIS A 286 -13.02 3.32 -7.86
N LEU A 287 -14.29 3.15 -7.48
CA LEU A 287 -15.29 2.36 -8.18
C LEU A 287 -16.24 3.35 -8.87
N ASP A 288 -16.02 3.60 -10.16
CA ASP A 288 -16.90 4.43 -10.97
C ASP A 288 -17.85 3.53 -11.76
N ARG A 289 -19.16 3.80 -11.64
CA ARG A 289 -20.18 3.25 -12.51
C ARG A 289 -20.81 4.42 -13.26
N SER A 290 -20.22 4.79 -14.39
CA SER A 290 -20.87 5.74 -15.28
C SER A 290 -20.71 5.36 -16.75
N ARG A 291 -21.74 4.72 -17.30
CA ARG A 291 -22.49 5.33 -18.41
C ARG A 291 -23.91 4.78 -18.58
N GLN A 292 -24.86 5.69 -18.43
CA GLN A 292 -26.10 5.70 -19.20
C GLN A 292 -25.79 5.63 -20.69
N LEU A 293 -26.44 4.74 -21.44
CA LEU A 293 -26.90 5.00 -22.81
C LEU A 293 -28.17 4.16 -23.07
N LEU A 294 -29.31 4.89 -23.07
CA LEU A 294 -30.65 4.58 -23.60
C LEU A 294 -31.42 3.37 -23.04
#